data_AF-X1JC03-F1
#
_entry.id   AF-X1JC03-F1
#
_cell.length_a   1.000
_cell.length_b   1.000
_cell.length_c   1.000
_cell.angle_alpha   90.00
_cell.angle_beta   90.00
_cell.angle_gamma   90.00
#
_symmetry.space_group_name_H-M   'P 1'
#
loop_
_entity.id
_entity.type
_entity.pdbx_description
1 polymer ?
#
loop_
_entity_poly.entity_id
_entity_poly.type
_entity_poly.pdbx_seq_one_letter_code
_entity_poly.pdbx_strand_id
1 'polypeptide(L)'
;QSKDSLDVAFDYSAIMAPVPKIVASAVKSCADNGIINIFAGIPAAVTGAIDLDAYIEKHLYFIGTSGSVLKDMKTVLARVEQGKLDTNLSVAAICGLDGAVEGIRAVENRLIPGKIIVYPLVEGLGLVRLEELSEKMPEVAAKLAGGLWTKEAEAELLKQ
;
A
#
# COMPACT_ATOMS: atom_id res chain seq x y z
N GLN A 1 17.39 -7.26 19.39
CA GLN A 1 17.46 -5.87 19.89
C GLN A 1 16.32 -5.11 19.23
N SER A 2 15.32 -4.51 19.89
CA SER A 2 14.81 -4.65 21.27
C SER A 2 13.51 -5.47 21.27
N LYS A 3 13.29 -6.26 22.32
CA LYS A 3 12.01 -6.92 22.62
C LYS A 3 11.32 -6.04 23.67
N ASP A 4 10.96 -4.84 23.29
CA ASP A 4 10.05 -4.07 24.14
C ASP A 4 8.67 -4.68 23.90
N SER A 5 8.14 -5.38 24.91
CA SER A 5 6.71 -5.68 24.92
C SER A 5 6.01 -4.35 24.78
N LEU A 6 5.18 -4.21 23.75
CA LEU A 6 4.26 -3.08 23.69
C LEU A 6 3.31 -3.26 24.87
N ASP A 7 3.53 -2.49 25.94
CA ASP A 7 2.63 -2.42 27.11
C ASP A 7 1.30 -1.70 26.77
N VAL A 8 1.08 -1.44 25.48
CA VAL A 8 -0.11 -0.79 24.95
C VAL A 8 -0.93 -1.84 24.22
N ALA A 9 -2.16 -2.05 24.69
CA ALA A 9 -3.16 -2.84 24.01
C ALA A 9 -3.85 -1.99 22.93
N PHE A 10 -4.15 -2.58 21.77
CA PHE A 10 -4.78 -1.87 20.65
C PHE A 10 -6.26 -2.26 20.50
N ASP A 11 -7.14 -1.27 20.40
CA ASP A 11 -8.57 -1.49 20.13
C ASP A 11 -8.85 -1.87 18.67
N TYR A 12 -7.93 -1.53 17.77
CA TYR A 12 -8.05 -1.81 16.34
C TYR A 12 -6.71 -2.20 15.73
N SER A 13 -6.66 -3.37 15.10
CA SER A 13 -5.48 -3.88 14.38
C SER A 13 -5.78 -3.99 12.89
N ALA A 14 -5.05 -3.25 12.05
CA ALA A 14 -5.18 -3.31 10.60
C ALA A 14 -4.07 -4.16 9.99
N ILE A 15 -4.37 -5.39 9.57
CA ILE A 15 -3.39 -6.36 9.08
C ILE A 15 -3.28 -6.25 7.57
N MET A 16 -2.21 -5.59 7.12
CA MET A 16 -1.89 -5.34 5.71
C MET A 16 -0.94 -6.37 5.09
N ALA A 17 -0.49 -7.35 5.87
CA ALA A 17 0.39 -8.42 5.39
C ALA A 17 -0.36 -9.76 5.41
N PRO A 18 -0.29 -10.57 4.34
CA PRO A 18 -1.05 -11.82 4.22
C PRO A 18 -0.36 -12.97 4.99
N VAL A 19 -0.15 -12.79 6.30
CA VAL A 19 0.62 -13.70 7.15
C VAL A 19 -0.22 -14.13 8.36
N PRO A 20 -0.63 -15.41 8.46
CA PRO A 20 -1.49 -15.87 9.56
C PRO A 20 -0.89 -15.66 10.96
N LYS A 21 0.44 -15.74 11.10
CA LYS A 21 1.12 -15.50 12.37
C LYS A 21 0.92 -14.07 12.90
N ILE A 22 0.72 -13.09 12.01
CA ILE A 22 0.44 -11.71 12.42
C ILE A 22 -0.99 -11.61 12.96
N VAL A 23 -1.95 -12.33 12.36
CA VAL A 23 -3.33 -12.42 12.88
C VAL A 23 -3.33 -13.04 14.28
N ALA A 24 -2.61 -14.15 14.47
CA ALA A 24 -2.47 -14.78 15.79
C ALA A 24 -1.81 -13.86 16.83
N SER A 25 -0.82 -13.06 16.42
CA SER A 25 -0.20 -12.07 17.29
C SER A 25 -1.17 -10.95 17.66
N ALA A 26 -2.03 -10.52 16.73
CA ALA A 26 -3.01 -9.46 16.98
C ALA A 26 -4.02 -9.86 18.06
N VAL A 27 -4.44 -11.13 18.14
CA VAL A 27 -5.30 -11.63 19.23
C VAL A 27 -4.65 -11.44 20.61
N LYS A 28 -3.32 -11.65 20.68
CA LYS A 28 -2.57 -11.50 21.94
C LYS A 28 -2.44 -10.03 22.36
N SER A 29 -2.19 -9.15 21.39
CA SER A 29 -1.94 -7.72 21.64
C SER A 29 -3.19 -6.83 21.61
N CYS A 30 -4.34 -7.33 21.16
CA CYS A 30 -5.58 -6.56 21.16
C CYS A 30 -6.08 -6.31 22.59
N ALA A 31 -6.65 -5.13 22.80
CA ALA A 31 -7.45 -4.79 23.96
C ALA A 31 -8.79 -5.53 23.95
N ASP A 32 -9.48 -5.54 25.09
CA ASP A 32 -10.83 -6.09 25.20
C ASP A 32 -11.79 -5.34 24.25
N ASN A 33 -12.70 -6.08 23.62
CA ASN A 33 -13.61 -5.63 22.56
C ASN A 33 -12.91 -5.15 21.27
N GLY A 34 -11.65 -5.52 21.09
CA GLY A 34 -10.86 -5.09 19.95
C GLY A 34 -11.30 -5.68 18.61
N ILE A 35 -11.10 -4.91 17.54
CA ILE A 35 -11.37 -5.32 16.16
C ILE A 35 -10.04 -5.64 15.46
N ILE A 36 -9.98 -6.82 14.85
CA ILE A 36 -8.83 -7.25 14.06
C ILE A 36 -9.26 -7.33 12.60
N ASN A 37 -8.84 -6.34 11.81
CA ASN A 37 -9.12 -6.24 10.39
C ASN A 37 -8.05 -6.99 9.58
N ILE A 38 -8.45 -8.13 9.03
CA ILE A 38 -7.67 -8.97 8.12
C ILE A 38 -7.88 -8.44 6.70
N PHE A 39 -7.19 -7.36 6.36
CA PHE A 39 -7.35 -6.68 5.07
C PHE A 39 -6.58 -7.39 3.96
N ALA A 40 -5.34 -7.80 4.22
CA ALA A 40 -4.55 -8.54 3.24
C ALA A 40 -5.09 -9.97 3.09
N GLY A 41 -5.39 -10.34 1.84
CA GLY A 41 -5.89 -11.66 1.52
C GLY A 41 -4.86 -12.74 1.84
N ILE A 42 -5.16 -13.57 2.85
CA ILE A 42 -4.41 -14.80 3.12
C ILE A 42 -4.86 -15.84 2.08
N PRO A 43 -3.94 -16.51 1.35
CA PRO A 43 -4.32 -17.52 0.38
C PRO A 43 -5.17 -18.63 1.02
N ALA A 44 -6.20 -19.11 0.32
CA ALA A 44 -7.17 -20.06 0.87
C ALA A 44 -6.56 -21.37 1.39
N ALA A 45 -5.44 -21.82 0.80
CA ALA A 45 -4.72 -23.01 1.24
C ALA A 45 -3.84 -22.80 2.49
N VAL A 46 -3.70 -21.56 2.95
CA VAL A 46 -2.83 -21.18 4.07
C VAL A 46 -3.69 -20.96 5.32
N THR A 47 -3.35 -21.66 6.39
CA THR A 47 -4.02 -21.56 7.70
C THR A 47 -3.04 -21.15 8.79
N GLY A 48 -3.56 -20.70 9.94
CA GLY A 48 -2.76 -20.37 11.11
C GLY A 48 -3.52 -20.68 12.39
N ALA A 49 -2.77 -21.03 13.44
CA ALA A 49 -3.34 -21.29 14.76
C ALA A 49 -3.74 -19.97 15.42
N ILE A 50 -4.97 -19.92 15.92
CA ILE A 50 -5.52 -18.80 16.69
C ILE A 50 -5.79 -19.29 18.11
N ASP A 51 -5.45 -18.47 19.10
CA ASP A 51 -5.82 -18.67 20.49
C ASP A 51 -7.28 -18.25 20.67
N LEU A 52 -8.19 -19.23 20.62
CA LEU A 52 -9.63 -18.97 20.69
C LEU A 52 -10.09 -18.60 22.11
N ASP A 53 -9.40 -19.07 23.14
CA ASP A 53 -9.74 -18.73 24.53
C ASP A 53 -9.50 -17.23 24.75
N ALA A 54 -8.31 -16.73 24.38
CA ALA A 54 -8.00 -15.31 24.45
C ALA A 54 -8.91 -14.45 23.55
N TYR A 55 -9.28 -14.95 22.37
CA TYR A 55 -10.22 -14.26 21.48
C TYR A 55 -11.60 -14.08 22.13
N ILE A 56 -12.12 -15.14 22.76
CA ILE A 56 -13.45 -15.15 23.40
C ILE A 56 -13.44 -14.31 24.68
N GLU A 57 -12.46 -14.52 25.57
CA GLU A 57 -12.34 -13.80 26.84
C GLU A 57 -12.30 -12.28 26.65
N LYS A 58 -11.55 -11.84 25.64
CA LYS A 58 -11.42 -10.43 25.29
C LYS A 58 -12.54 -9.90 24.38
N HIS A 59 -13.55 -10.70 24.02
CA HIS A 59 -14.63 -10.28 23.12
C HIS A 59 -14.15 -9.68 21.78
N LEU A 60 -13.13 -10.28 21.16
CA LEU A 60 -12.56 -9.76 19.92
C LEU A 60 -13.46 -10.02 18.71
N TYR A 61 -13.24 -9.26 17.63
CA TYR A 61 -13.96 -9.43 16.37
C TYR A 61 -13.02 -9.43 15.16
N PHE A 62 -13.03 -10.52 14.39
CA PHE A 62 -12.38 -10.56 13.08
C PHE A 62 -13.26 -9.96 11.99
N ILE A 63 -12.70 -9.05 11.20
CA ILE A 63 -13.32 -8.53 9.98
C ILE A 63 -12.39 -8.71 8.79
N GLY A 64 -12.98 -8.90 7.63
CA GLY A 64 -12.31 -8.79 6.33
C GLY A 64 -13.20 -7.98 5.41
N THR A 65 -12.61 -7.08 4.64
CA THR A 65 -13.33 -6.25 3.65
C THR A 65 -12.85 -6.58 2.25
N SER A 66 -13.79 -6.85 1.35
CA SER A 66 -13.48 -7.04 -0.07
C SER A 66 -13.91 -5.79 -0.85
N GLY A 67 -12.93 -5.11 -1.45
CA GLY A 67 -13.18 -3.98 -2.34
C GLY A 67 -13.85 -2.77 -1.68
N SER A 68 -14.38 -1.90 -2.52
CA SER A 68 -15.05 -0.66 -2.12
C SER A 68 -16.27 -0.47 -2.99
N VAL A 69 -17.38 -0.02 -2.41
CA VAL A 69 -18.55 0.33 -3.22
C VAL A 69 -18.32 1.69 -3.89
N LEU A 70 -19.15 2.02 -4.89
CA LEU A 70 -19.04 3.30 -5.61
C LEU A 70 -19.06 4.51 -4.67
N LYS A 71 -19.84 4.45 -3.59
CA LYS A 71 -19.90 5.50 -2.58
C LYS A 71 -18.56 5.71 -1.88
N ASP A 72 -17.85 4.63 -1.56
CA ASP A 72 -16.54 4.70 -0.91
C ASP A 72 -15.51 5.32 -1.87
N MET A 73 -15.51 4.89 -3.13
CA MET A 73 -14.63 5.46 -4.17
C MET A 73 -14.87 6.95 -4.36
N LYS A 74 -16.13 7.40 -4.42
CA LYS A 74 -16.48 8.83 -4.50
C LYS A 74 -16.02 9.60 -3.26
N THR A 75 -16.06 8.97 -2.08
CA THR A 75 -15.60 9.60 -0.83
C THR A 75 -14.08 9.80 -0.84
N VAL A 76 -13.32 8.81 -1.32
CA VAL A 76 -11.87 8.94 -1.48
C VAL A 76 -11.53 10.01 -2.51
N LEU A 77 -12.19 10.00 -3.67
CA LEU A 77 -12.00 11.01 -4.72
C LEU A 77 -12.21 12.43 -4.18
N ALA A 78 -13.32 12.68 -3.47
CA ALA A 78 -13.61 13.99 -2.89
C ALA A 78 -12.53 14.45 -1.88
N ARG A 79 -11.90 13.52 -1.14
CA ARG A 79 -10.79 13.87 -0.22
C ARG A 79 -9.52 14.26 -0.99
N VAL A 80 -9.25 13.58 -2.11
CA VAL A 80 -8.12 13.93 -2.99
C VAL A 80 -8.35 15.30 -3.63
N GLU A 81 -9.54 15.57 -4.17
CA GLU A 81 -9.89 16.86 -4.77
C GLU A 81 -9.81 18.02 -3.77
N GLN A 82 -10.11 17.76 -2.49
CA GLN A 82 -10.00 18.75 -1.41
C GLN A 82 -8.57 18.90 -0.85
N GLY A 83 -7.58 18.16 -1.36
CA GLY A 83 -6.21 18.16 -0.83
C GLY A 83 -6.07 17.57 0.58
N LYS A 84 -7.08 16.83 1.06
CA LYS A 84 -7.07 16.14 2.37
C LYS A 84 -6.39 14.78 2.32
N LEU A 85 -6.16 14.26 1.12
CA LEU A 85 -5.46 13.01 0.85
C LEU A 85 -4.60 13.20 -0.39
N ASP A 86 -3.31 12.91 -0.29
CA ASP A 86 -2.41 12.90 -1.45
C ASP A 86 -1.97 11.47 -1.74
N THR A 87 -2.42 10.94 -2.87
CA THR A 87 -2.09 9.59 -3.32
C THR A 87 -0.71 9.52 -3.99
N ASN A 88 -0.16 10.66 -4.43
CA ASN A 88 1.13 10.71 -5.14
C ASN A 88 2.30 10.34 -4.23
N LEU A 89 2.14 10.50 -2.91
CA LEU A 89 3.09 10.09 -1.89
C LEU A 89 3.48 8.61 -1.98
N SER A 90 2.61 7.78 -2.57
CA SER A 90 2.86 6.34 -2.72
C SER A 90 3.59 5.96 -4.00
N VAL A 91 3.78 6.88 -4.94
CA VAL A 91 4.43 6.60 -6.23
C VAL A 91 5.93 6.43 -6.01
N ALA A 92 6.46 5.32 -6.51
CA ALA A 92 7.88 4.98 -6.40
C ALA A 92 8.56 4.73 -7.75
N ALA A 93 7.76 4.45 -8.78
CA ALA A 93 8.23 4.31 -10.14
C ALA A 93 7.12 4.64 -11.15
N ILE A 94 7.54 4.93 -12.37
CA ILE A 94 6.68 5.08 -13.54
C ILE A 94 7.14 4.10 -14.62
N CYS A 95 6.23 3.65 -15.47
CA CYS A 95 6.60 2.90 -16.65
C CYS A 95 5.66 3.11 -17.83
N GLY A 96 6.16 2.84 -19.03
CA GLY A 96 5.33 2.66 -20.22
C GLY A 96 4.70 1.27 -20.21
N LEU A 97 3.82 0.99 -21.18
CA LEU A 97 3.23 -0.35 -21.31
C LEU A 97 4.30 -1.42 -21.59
N ASP A 98 5.38 -1.03 -22.28
CA ASP A 98 6.57 -1.83 -22.57
C ASP A 98 7.35 -2.24 -21.30
N GLY A 99 7.26 -1.47 -20.21
CA GLY A 99 7.87 -1.78 -18.91
C GLY A 99 6.94 -2.43 -17.90
N ALA A 100 5.70 -2.78 -18.29
CA ALA A 100 4.69 -3.30 -17.36
C ALA A 100 5.04 -4.69 -16.80
N VAL A 101 5.66 -5.56 -17.62
CA VAL A 101 6.06 -6.91 -17.20
C VAL A 101 7.18 -6.84 -16.16
N GLU A 102 8.17 -5.98 -16.39
CA GLU A 102 9.25 -5.66 -15.46
C GLU A 102 8.68 -5.06 -14.17
N GLY A 103 7.68 -4.17 -14.29
CA GLY A 103 6.96 -3.59 -13.15
C GLY A 103 6.31 -4.66 -12.28
N ILE A 104 5.59 -5.62 -12.87
CA ILE A 104 4.99 -6.74 -12.14
C ILE A 104 6.07 -7.58 -11.44
N ARG A 105 7.13 -7.95 -12.15
CA ARG A 105 8.25 -8.71 -11.57
C ARG A 105 8.93 -7.96 -10.43
N ALA A 106 9.04 -6.64 -10.52
CA ALA A 106 9.60 -5.81 -9.46
C ALA A 106 8.72 -5.83 -8.19
N VAL A 107 7.40 -5.84 -8.34
CA VAL A 107 6.45 -5.98 -7.22
C VAL A 107 6.56 -7.38 -6.60
N GLU A 108 6.57 -8.43 -7.41
CA GLU A 108 6.69 -9.82 -6.94
C GLU A 108 7.98 -10.03 -6.12
N ASN A 109 9.09 -9.48 -6.60
CA ASN A 109 10.40 -9.56 -5.94
C ASN A 109 10.64 -8.47 -4.89
N ARG A 110 9.62 -7.65 -4.58
CA ARG A 110 9.67 -6.58 -3.56
C ARG A 110 10.81 -5.58 -3.78
N LEU A 111 11.15 -5.30 -5.04
CA LEU A 111 12.26 -4.43 -5.39
C LEU A 111 11.88 -2.95 -5.30
N ILE A 112 10.62 -2.60 -5.56
CA ILE A 112 10.13 -1.21 -5.57
C ILE A 112 9.13 -1.01 -4.42
N PRO A 113 9.48 -0.23 -3.38
CA PRO A 113 8.57 0.06 -2.27
C PRO A 113 7.60 1.16 -2.68
N GLY A 114 6.33 0.80 -2.91
CA GLY A 114 5.28 1.77 -3.27
C GLY A 114 4.48 1.33 -4.49
N LYS A 115 3.98 2.31 -5.24
CA LYS A 115 3.18 2.13 -6.45
C LYS A 115 4.01 2.40 -7.70
N ILE A 116 3.72 1.62 -8.73
CA ILE A 116 4.23 1.83 -10.08
C ILE A 116 3.06 2.34 -10.91
N ILE A 117 3.17 3.51 -11.52
CA ILE A 117 2.16 4.04 -12.45
C ILE A 117 2.54 3.61 -13.86
N VAL A 118 1.62 2.97 -14.56
CA VAL A 118 1.77 2.61 -15.97
C VAL A 118 1.10 3.70 -16.82
N TYR A 119 1.84 4.31 -17.74
CA TYR A 119 1.37 5.27 -18.72
C TYR A 119 1.33 4.61 -20.11
N PRO A 120 0.19 4.04 -20.54
CA PRO A 120 0.16 3.20 -21.73
C PRO A 120 0.50 3.92 -23.04
N LEU A 121 0.34 5.25 -23.06
CA LEU A 121 0.56 6.08 -24.24
C LEU A 121 1.99 6.65 -24.32
N VAL A 122 2.79 6.49 -23.27
CA VAL A 122 4.20 6.93 -23.26
C VAL A 122 5.06 5.74 -23.66
N GLU A 123 5.31 5.62 -24.95
CA GLU A 123 6.05 4.50 -25.53
C GLU A 123 7.56 4.63 -25.23
N GLY A 124 8.23 3.49 -25.02
CA GLY A 124 9.69 3.43 -24.84
C GLY A 124 10.19 3.96 -23.49
N LEU A 125 9.30 4.25 -22.53
CA LEU A 125 9.66 4.71 -21.21
C LEU A 125 10.38 3.62 -20.39
N GLY A 126 10.07 2.34 -20.63
CA GLY A 126 10.54 1.25 -19.79
C GLY A 126 10.11 1.42 -18.32
N LEU A 127 10.78 0.77 -17.37
CA LEU A 127 10.56 0.97 -15.94
C LEU A 127 11.58 1.95 -15.36
N VAL A 128 11.11 3.04 -14.76
CA VAL A 128 11.94 4.11 -14.19
C VAL A 128 11.53 4.40 -12.76
N ARG A 129 12.47 4.25 -11.82
CA ARG A 129 12.23 4.62 -10.41
C ARG A 129 12.32 6.13 -10.27
N LEU A 130 11.58 6.71 -9.32
CA LEU A 130 11.61 8.18 -9.13
C LEU A 130 13.02 8.69 -8.80
N GLU A 131 13.80 7.90 -8.07
CA GLU A 131 15.21 8.18 -7.74
C GLU A 131 16.15 8.23 -8.97
N GLU A 132 15.75 7.63 -10.09
CA GLU A 132 16.53 7.60 -11.34
C GLU A 132 16.11 8.71 -12.32
N LEU A 133 15.02 9.44 -12.02
CA LEU A 133 14.48 10.45 -12.95
C LEU A 133 15.45 11.59 -13.20
N SER A 134 16.27 11.98 -12.23
CA SER A 134 17.27 13.05 -12.43
C SER A 134 18.30 12.72 -13.50
N GLU A 135 18.56 11.44 -13.75
CA GLU A 135 19.49 10.98 -14.77
C GLU A 135 18.79 10.73 -16.11
N LYS A 136 17.64 10.05 -16.07
CA LYS A 136 16.92 9.62 -17.29
C LYS A 136 16.02 10.69 -17.88
N MET A 137 15.40 11.52 -17.04
CA MET A 137 14.37 12.50 -17.43
C MET A 137 14.48 13.79 -16.58
N PRO A 138 15.57 14.57 -16.69
CA PRO A 138 15.84 15.70 -15.80
C PRO A 138 14.72 16.75 -15.75
N GLU A 139 14.04 16.97 -16.88
CA GLU A 139 12.93 17.94 -16.96
C GLU A 139 11.72 17.50 -16.13
N VAL A 140 11.41 16.20 -16.10
CA VAL A 140 10.37 15.61 -15.25
C VAL A 140 10.81 15.62 -13.79
N ALA A 141 12.07 15.27 -13.52
CA ALA A 141 12.63 15.26 -12.16
C ALA A 141 12.55 16.64 -11.49
N ALA A 142 12.77 17.71 -12.26
CA ALA A 142 12.70 19.10 -11.78
C ALA A 142 11.29 19.51 -11.31
N LYS A 143 10.24 18.75 -11.66
CA LYS A 143 8.86 18.98 -11.23
C LYS A 143 8.45 18.18 -10.00
N LEU A 144 9.31 17.30 -9.50
CA LEU A 144 9.04 16.55 -8.26
C LEU A 144 9.04 17.48 -7.05
N ALA A 145 8.21 17.17 -6.05
CA ALA A 145 8.18 17.89 -4.78
C ALA A 145 8.93 17.07 -3.72
N GLY A 146 10.19 17.42 -3.45
CA GLY A 146 11.01 16.68 -2.48
C GLY A 146 11.21 15.21 -2.85
N GLY A 147 11.31 14.90 -4.16
CA GLY A 147 11.42 13.54 -4.69
C GLY A 147 10.09 12.81 -4.88
N LEU A 148 8.97 13.44 -4.50
CA LEU A 148 7.63 12.87 -4.65
C LEU A 148 7.01 13.23 -5.99
N TRP A 149 6.21 12.31 -6.52
CA TRP A 149 5.47 12.53 -7.76
C TRP A 149 4.47 13.69 -7.62
N THR A 150 4.26 14.43 -8.71
CA THR A 150 3.39 15.60 -8.74
C THR A 150 2.59 15.63 -10.05
N LYS A 151 1.52 16.45 -10.08
CA LYS A 151 0.77 16.69 -11.31
C LYS A 151 1.63 17.40 -12.36
N GLU A 152 2.54 18.27 -11.93
CA GLU A 152 3.46 18.99 -12.79
C GLU A 152 4.47 18.03 -13.44
N ALA A 153 4.96 17.02 -12.69
CA ALA A 153 5.82 15.97 -13.23
C ALA A 153 5.08 15.09 -14.24
N GLU A 154 3.84 14.70 -13.94
CA GLU A 154 2.99 13.98 -14.88
C GLU A 154 2.71 14.78 -16.16
N ALA A 155 2.38 16.07 -16.02
CA ALA A 155 2.16 16.93 -17.17
C ALA A 155 3.42 17.11 -18.04
N GLU A 156 4.61 17.11 -17.43
CA GLU A 156 5.87 17.17 -18.17
C GLU A 156 6.18 15.85 -18.87
N LEU A 157 5.93 14.71 -18.21
CA LEU A 157 6.08 13.38 -18.78
C LEU A 157 5.23 13.20 -20.04
N LEU A 158 3.98 13.67 -20.00
CA LEU A 158 3.01 13.48 -21.10
C LEU A 158 3.23 14.41 -22.31
N LYS A 159 4.19 15.33 -22.27
CA LYS A 159 4.56 16.15 -23.43
C LYS A 159 5.58 15.48 -24.35
N GLN A 160 6.19 14.39 -23.89
CA GLN A 160 7.24 13.68 -24.61
C GLN A 160 6.69 12.86 -25.78
#